data_AF-A0A2W5ECZ3-F1
#
_entry.id   AF-A0A2W5ECZ3-F1
#
_cell.length_a   1.000
_cell.length_b   1.000
_cell.length_c   1.000
_cell.angle_alpha   90.00
_cell.angle_beta   90.00
_cell.angle_gamma   90.00
#
_symmetry.space_group_name_H-M   'P 1'
#
loop_
_entity.id
_entity.type
_entity.pdbx_description
1 polymer ?
#
loop_
_entity_poly.entity_id
_entity_poly.type
_entity_poly.pdbx_seq_one_letter_code
_entity_poly.pdbx_strand_id
1 'polypeptide(L)'
;LERLEAEMDAKRKELGVSDELRQIDGLTSQMMVALGEDGIKTIEDFAGCAADDLVGWSERKDGETKKFEGIFSKLDVSRVEAENMVVQARLLAGWITAEELASEEEADPEAAEEADTAEQE
;
A
#
# COMPACT_ATOMS: atom_id res chain seq x y z
N LEU A 1 14.50 18.20 -3.91
CA LEU A 1 13.95 16.91 -3.41
C LEU A 1 13.91 16.94 -1.89
N GLU A 2 15.04 17.12 -1.20
CA GLU A 2 15.13 17.18 0.28
C GLU A 2 14.17 18.18 0.95
N ARG A 3 13.95 19.37 0.35
CA ARG A 3 13.01 20.36 0.90
C ARG A 3 11.56 19.89 0.88
N LEU A 4 11.15 19.25 -0.22
CA LEU A 4 9.78 18.73 -0.37
C LEU A 4 9.56 17.56 0.58
N GLU A 5 10.55 16.69 0.70
CA GLU A 5 10.50 15.56 1.63
C GLU A 5 10.41 16.00 3.09
N ALA A 6 11.18 17.01 3.50
CA ALA A 6 11.10 17.58 4.84
C ALA A 6 9.75 18.27 5.11
N GLU A 7 9.17 18.93 4.11
CA GLU A 7 7.84 19.54 4.21
C GLU A 7 6.75 18.47 4.39
N MET A 8 6.79 17.40 3.59
CA MET A 8 5.85 16.29 3.74
C MET A 8 6.04 15.55 5.07
N ASP A 9 7.28 15.40 5.54
CA ASP A 9 7.56 14.83 6.86
C ASP A 9 6.97 15.67 8.00
N ALA A 10 7.10 16.99 7.93
CA ALA A 10 6.48 17.90 8.90
C ALA A 10 4.95 17.78 8.84
N LYS A 11 4.36 17.80 7.64
CA LYS A 11 2.91 17.72 7.46
C LYS A 11 2.32 16.42 7.98
N ARG A 12 2.94 15.26 7.72
CA ARG A 12 2.44 13.99 8.26
C ARG A 12 2.45 13.96 9.79
N LYS A 13 3.46 14.60 10.41
CA LYS A 13 3.58 14.68 11.88
C LYS A 13 2.49 15.58 12.45
N GLU A 14 2.17 16.69 11.78
CA GLU A 14 1.02 17.55 12.14
C GLU A 14 -0.32 16.80 12.04
N LEU A 15 -0.45 15.90 11.07
CA LEU A 15 -1.63 15.02 10.93
C LEU A 15 -1.66 13.88 11.98
N GLY A 16 -0.56 13.66 12.70
CA GLY A 16 -0.42 12.63 13.73
C GLY A 16 -0.08 11.25 13.16
N VAL A 17 0.48 11.17 11.96
CA VAL A 17 0.87 9.91 11.31
C VAL A 17 2.16 9.39 11.93
N SER A 18 2.14 8.15 12.42
CA SER A 18 3.25 7.48 13.08
C SER A 18 4.48 7.37 12.18
N ASP A 19 5.66 7.49 12.79
CA ASP A 19 6.94 7.23 12.14
C ASP A 19 7.07 5.75 11.71
N GLU A 20 6.35 4.84 12.37
CA GLU A 20 6.42 3.40 12.13
C GLU A 20 6.00 3.02 10.72
N LEU A 21 5.08 3.78 10.10
CA LEU A 21 4.64 3.57 8.72
C LEU A 21 5.81 3.66 7.71
N ARG A 22 6.93 4.30 8.07
CA ARG A 22 8.16 4.32 7.25
C ARG A 22 8.87 2.97 7.14
N GLN A 23 8.49 2.00 7.97
CA GLN A 23 9.03 0.64 7.88
C GLN A 23 8.45 -0.14 6.70
N ILE A 24 7.40 0.38 6.06
CA ILE A 24 6.79 -0.22 4.88
C ILE A 24 7.54 0.26 3.64
N ASP A 25 8.11 -0.69 2.90
CA ASP A 25 8.87 -0.40 1.70
C ASP A 25 7.98 0.24 0.63
N GLY A 26 8.50 1.28 -0.02
CA GLY A 26 7.77 2.06 -1.02
C GLY A 26 6.84 3.14 -0.45
N LEU A 27 6.61 3.18 0.87
CA LEU A 27 5.78 4.23 1.47
C LEU A 27 6.56 5.55 1.62
N THR A 28 6.22 6.54 0.79
CA THR A 28 6.88 7.86 0.83
C THR A 28 6.23 8.83 1.82
N SER A 29 6.97 9.88 2.24
CA SER A 29 6.41 10.93 3.10
C SER A 29 5.15 11.59 2.49
N GLN A 30 5.07 11.72 1.16
CA GLN A 30 3.88 12.24 0.48
C GLN A 30 2.69 11.29 0.59
N MET A 31 2.91 9.97 0.49
CA MET A 31 1.87 8.96 0.70
C MET A 31 1.39 8.95 2.15
N MET A 32 2.31 9.07 3.12
CA MET A 32 1.97 9.19 4.54
C MET A 32 1.10 10.41 4.84
N VAL A 33 1.31 11.54 4.14
CA VAL A 33 0.41 12.70 4.24
C VAL A 33 -0.99 12.35 3.74
N ALA A 34 -1.11 11.70 2.58
CA ALA A 34 -2.41 11.31 2.03
C ALA A 34 -3.16 10.34 2.96
N LEU A 35 -2.46 9.38 3.55
CA LEU A 35 -3.02 8.50 4.59
C LEU A 35 -3.54 9.30 5.79
N GLY A 36 -2.74 10.25 6.29
CA GLY A 36 -3.12 11.09 7.42
C GLY A 36 -4.35 11.98 7.16
N GLU A 37 -4.51 12.45 5.92
CA GLU A 37 -5.69 13.21 5.48
C GLU A 37 -6.97 12.35 5.47
N ASP A 38 -6.84 11.04 5.24
CA ASP A 38 -7.94 10.07 5.29
C ASP A 38 -8.12 9.44 6.69
N GLY A 39 -7.28 9.82 7.66
CA GLY A 39 -7.38 9.38 9.05
C GLY A 39 -6.59 8.11 9.38
N ILE A 40 -5.81 7.58 8.44
CA ILE A 40 -4.92 6.42 8.63
C ILE A 40 -3.59 6.93 9.20
N LYS A 41 -3.26 6.53 10.44
CA LYS A 41 -2.13 7.11 11.17
C LYS A 41 -1.15 6.08 11.70
N THR A 42 -1.56 4.83 11.84
CA THR A 42 -0.76 3.77 12.45
C THR A 42 -0.60 2.57 11.52
N ILE A 43 0.33 1.67 11.85
CA ILE A 43 0.47 0.38 11.17
C ILE A 43 -0.85 -0.41 11.22
N GLU A 44 -1.53 -0.39 12.37
CA GLU A 44 -2.82 -1.06 12.57
C GLU A 44 -3.91 -0.52 11.62
N ASP A 45 -4.01 0.81 11.50
CA ASP A 45 -4.98 1.45 10.59
C ASP A 45 -4.71 1.05 9.13
N PHE A 46 -3.43 1.03 8.73
CA PHE A 46 -3.04 0.73 7.38
C PHE A 46 -3.13 -0.77 7.03
N ALA A 47 -2.87 -1.66 7.99
CA ALA A 47 -3.09 -3.10 7.86
C ALA A 47 -4.55 -3.45 7.57
N GLY A 48 -5.48 -2.62 8.06
CA GLY A 48 -6.91 -2.71 7.81
C GLY A 48 -7.36 -2.30 6.40
N CYS A 49 -6.49 -1.67 5.62
CA CYS A 49 -6.83 -1.27 4.26
C CYS A 49 -6.85 -2.48 3.30
N ALA A 50 -7.68 -2.38 2.27
CA ALA A 50 -7.54 -3.15 1.04
C ALA A 50 -6.84 -2.33 -0.04
N ALA A 51 -6.30 -2.99 -1.06
CA ALA A 51 -5.70 -2.29 -2.19
C ALA A 51 -6.68 -1.35 -2.90
N ASP A 52 -7.97 -1.71 -2.93
CA ASP A 52 -9.04 -0.86 -3.48
C ASP A 52 -9.19 0.47 -2.75
N ASP A 53 -8.96 0.51 -1.43
CA ASP A 53 -8.98 1.76 -0.66
C ASP A 53 -7.81 2.68 -1.09
N LEU A 54 -6.70 2.08 -1.52
CA LEU A 54 -5.48 2.79 -1.90
C LEU A 54 -5.50 3.24 -3.36
N VAL A 55 -5.79 2.35 -4.31
CA VAL A 55 -5.72 2.66 -5.75
C VAL A 55 -7.09 2.93 -6.39
N GLY A 56 -8.17 2.65 -5.67
CA GLY A 56 -9.54 2.77 -6.17
C GLY A 56 -10.00 1.54 -6.94
N TRP A 57 -11.29 1.48 -7.21
CA TRP A 57 -11.93 0.39 -7.96
C TRP A 57 -12.95 0.93 -8.96
N SER A 58 -13.41 0.07 -9.87
CA SER A 58 -14.48 0.38 -10.81
C SER A 58 -15.62 -0.61 -10.64
N GLU A 59 -16.83 -0.11 -10.45
CA GLU A 59 -18.05 -0.91 -10.36
C GLU A 59 -18.83 -0.79 -11.67
N ARG A 60 -19.18 -1.94 -12.28
CA ARG A 60 -20.05 -1.98 -13.46
C ARG A 60 -21.44 -2.49 -13.09
N LYS A 61 -22.46 -1.68 -13.35
CA LYS A 61 -23.87 -2.04 -13.10
C LYS A 61 -24.74 -1.47 -14.20
N ASP A 62 -25.68 -2.27 -14.70
CA ASP A 62 -26.66 -1.87 -15.73
C ASP A 62 -26.03 -1.26 -17.00
N GLY A 63 -24.82 -1.68 -17.36
CA GLY A 63 -24.08 -1.19 -18.54
C GLY A 63 -23.27 0.08 -18.30
N GLU A 64 -23.40 0.72 -17.13
CA GLU A 64 -22.61 1.87 -16.71
C GLU A 64 -21.42 1.41 -15.85
N THR A 65 -20.28 2.09 -15.99
CA THR A 65 -19.08 1.86 -15.18
C THR A 65 -18.80 3.10 -14.36
N LYS A 66 -18.81 2.97 -13.03
CA LYS A 66 -18.50 4.05 -12.09
C LYS A 66 -17.13 3.78 -11.47
N LYS A 67 -16.24 4.78 -11.53
CA LYS A 67 -14.92 4.72 -10.90
C LYS A 67 -14.95 5.37 -9.53
N PHE A 68 -14.33 4.74 -8.57
CA PHE A 68 -14.11 5.23 -7.21
C PHE A 68 -12.61 5.47 -7.05
N GLU A 69 -12.24 6.65 -6.54
CA GLU A 69 -10.83 7.00 -6.29
C GLU A 69 -10.40 6.42 -4.94
N GLY A 70 -9.18 5.90 -4.89
CA GLY A 70 -8.49 5.55 -3.65
C GLY A 70 -7.52 6.65 -3.22
N ILE A 71 -6.95 6.48 -2.03
CA ILE A 71 -6.08 7.47 -1.36
C ILE A 71 -4.87 7.84 -2.22
N PHE A 72 -4.31 6.87 -2.93
CA PHE A 72 -3.11 7.00 -3.78
C PHE A 72 -3.43 7.17 -5.27
N SER A 73 -4.69 7.38 -5.66
CA SER A 73 -5.05 7.54 -7.09
C SER A 73 -4.33 8.70 -7.81
N LYS A 74 -3.71 9.63 -7.08
CA LYS A 74 -2.92 10.76 -7.61
C LYS A 74 -1.40 10.57 -7.52
N LEU A 75 -0.94 9.44 -6.97
CA LEU A 75 0.46 9.19 -6.60
C LEU A 75 1.14 8.13 -7.47
N ASP A 76 0.50 7.70 -8.56
CA ASP A 76 1.03 6.71 -9.51
C ASP A 76 1.45 5.38 -8.84
N VAL A 77 0.63 4.91 -7.90
CA VAL A 77 0.83 3.64 -7.20
C VAL A 77 0.04 2.56 -7.93
N SER A 78 0.71 1.49 -8.32
CA SER A 78 0.07 0.32 -8.91
C SER A 78 -0.69 -0.49 -7.86
N ARG A 79 -1.63 -1.32 -8.31
CA ARG A 79 -2.36 -2.23 -7.43
C ARG A 79 -1.43 -3.18 -6.68
N VAL A 80 -0.45 -3.76 -7.38
CA VAL A 80 0.51 -4.71 -6.80
C VAL A 80 1.36 -4.05 -5.71
N GLU A 81 1.85 -2.83 -5.94
CA GLU A 81 2.57 -2.07 -4.91
C GLU A 81 1.69 -1.81 -3.68
N ALA A 82 0.43 -1.41 -3.89
CA ALA A 82 -0.51 -1.19 -2.79
C ALA A 82 -0.81 -2.47 -2.01
N GLU A 83 -0.98 -3.61 -2.70
CA GLU A 83 -1.17 -4.93 -2.07
C GLU A 83 0.05 -5.31 -1.22
N ASN A 84 1.26 -5.16 -1.76
CA ASN A 84 2.50 -5.45 -1.04
C ASN A 84 2.66 -4.57 0.21
N MET A 85 2.34 -3.27 0.12
CA MET A 85 2.38 -2.36 1.26
C MET A 85 1.42 -2.81 2.37
N VAL A 86 0.20 -3.23 2.01
CA VAL A 86 -0.82 -3.72 2.96
C VAL A 86 -0.37 -5.04 3.61
N VAL A 87 0.20 -5.97 2.84
CA VAL A 87 0.73 -7.24 3.38
C VAL A 87 1.86 -6.97 4.38
N GLN A 88 2.81 -6.08 4.05
CA GLN A 88 3.86 -5.67 4.99
C GLN A 88 3.28 -5.03 6.26
N ALA A 89 2.25 -4.19 6.13
CA ALA A 89 1.58 -3.61 7.28
C ALA A 89 0.95 -4.68 8.19
N ARG A 90 0.31 -5.69 7.60
CA ARG A 90 -0.30 -6.82 8.34
C ARG A 90 0.75 -7.68 9.06
N LEU A 91 1.92 -7.88 8.45
CA LEU A 91 3.06 -8.52 9.11
C LEU A 91 3.54 -7.70 10.31
N LEU A 92 3.73 -6.39 10.14
CA LEU A 92 4.17 -5.49 11.21
C LEU A 92 3.13 -5.34 12.33
N ALA A 93 1.83 -5.42 11.99
CA ALA A 93 0.72 -5.45 12.95
C ALA A 93 0.58 -6.81 13.66
N GLY A 94 1.21 -7.87 13.13
CA GLY A 94 1.07 -9.24 13.64
C GLY A 94 -0.27 -9.90 13.29
N TRP A 95 -0.96 -9.41 12.26
CA TRP A 95 -2.22 -10.00 11.77
C TRP A 95 -1.98 -11.26 10.95
N ILE A 96 -0.83 -11.34 10.29
CA ILE A 96 -0.33 -12.51 9.56
C ILE A 96 1.13 -12.75 9.94
N THR A 97 1.61 -13.97 9.73
CA THR A 97 2.99 -14.38 9.95
C THR A 97 3.74 -14.59 8.63
N ALA A 98 5.06 -14.53 8.66
CA ALA A 98 5.88 -14.78 7.47
C ALA A 98 5.73 -16.22 6.98
N GLU A 99 5.54 -17.17 7.90
CA GLU A 99 5.26 -18.57 7.57
C GLU A 99 3.93 -18.75 6.84
N GLU A 100 2.88 -18.02 7.24
CA GLU A 100 1.57 -18.06 6.56
C GLU A 100 1.69 -17.51 5.14
N LEU A 101 2.34 -16.36 4.96
CA LEU A 101 2.56 -15.78 3.63
C LEU A 101 3.34 -16.71 2.71
N ALA A 102 4.46 -17.27 3.20
CA ALA A 102 5.26 -18.23 2.43
C ALA A 102 4.45 -19.47 2.04
N SER A 103 3.56 -19.94 2.91
CA SER A 103 2.69 -21.09 2.60
C SER A 103 1.62 -20.77 1.55
N GLU A 104 1.15 -19.53 1.48
CA GLU A 104 0.22 -19.06 0.44
C GLU A 104 0.92 -18.93 -0.93
N GLU A 105 2.15 -18.41 -0.94
CA GLU A 105 2.99 -18.32 -2.15
C GLU A 105 3.37 -19.71 -2.70
N GLU A 106 3.68 -20.68 -1.82
CA GLU A 106 3.95 -22.06 -2.23
C GLU A 106 2.70 -22.82 -2.72
N ALA A 107 1.51 -22.39 -2.29
CA ALA A 107 0.23 -22.99 -2.70
C ALA A 107 -0.29 -22.45 -4.05
N ASP A 108 0.30 -21.37 -4.58
CA ASP A 108 -0.03 -20.77 -5.86
C ASP A 108 1.11 -20.94 -6.89
N PRO A 109 1.16 -22.06 -7.64
CA PRO A 109 2.25 -22.34 -8.59
C PRO A 109 2.29 -21.39 -9.80
N GLU A 110 1.36 -20.44 -9.96
CA GLU A 110 1.41 -19.43 -11.03
C GLU A 110 2.18 -18.14 -10.63
N ALA A 111 2.42 -17.87 -9.34
CA ALA A 111 3.13 -16.66 -8.90
C ALA A 111 4.66 -16.76 -8.98
N ALA A 112 5.21 -17.98 -9.02
CA ALA A 112 6.66 -18.22 -9.00
C ALA A 112 7.38 -17.97 -10.34
N GLU A 113 6.66 -17.80 -11.46
CA GLU A 113 7.30 -17.64 -12.79
C GLU A 113 7.61 -16.17 -13.17
N GLU A 114 7.05 -15.15 -12.50
CA GLU A 114 7.29 -13.76 -12.91
C GLU A 114 8.60 -13.14 -12.37
N ALA A 115 9.24 -13.76 -11.36
CA ALA A 115 10.48 -13.23 -10.76
C ALA A 115 11.78 -13.71 -11.44
N ASP A 116 11.76 -14.83 -12.19
CA ASP A 116 12.98 -15.42 -12.78
C ASP A 116 13.18 -15.05 -14.26
N THR A 117 12.16 -14.50 -14.93
CA THR A 117 12.19 -14.28 -16.40
C THR A 117 12.87 -12.97 -16.83
N ALA A 118 13.36 -12.13 -15.91
CA ALA A 118 13.98 -10.83 -16.24
C ALA A 118 15.51 -10.90 -16.50
N GLU A 119 16.15 -12.05 -16.29
CA GLU A 119 17.59 -12.23 -16.50
C GLU A 119 17.89 -13.37 -17.48
N GLN A 120 17.45 -13.22 -18.74
CA GLN A 120 18.06 -13.84 -19.93
C GLN A 120 17.29 -13.44 -21.20
N GLU A 121 17.60 -12.27 -21.76
CA GLU A 121 17.65 -12.05 -23.23
C GLU A 121 18.76 -11.04 -23.58
#